data_AF-X1JRF3-F1
#
_entry.id   AF-X1JRF3-F1
#
_cell.length_a   1.000
_cell.length_b   1.000
_cell.length_c   1.000
_cell.angle_alpha   90.00
_cell.angle_beta   90.00
_cell.angle_gamma   90.00
#
_symmetry.space_group_name_H-M   'P 1'
#
loop_
_entity.id
_entity.type
_entity.pdbx_description
1 polymer ?
#
loop_
_entity_poly.entity_id
_entity_poly.type
_entity_poly.pdbx_seq_one_letter_code
_entity_poly.pdbx_strand_id
1 'polypeptide(L)'
;MKKAIILEEVSMKKNIFSLVLFFFCLSILYSQDANPRPMTVDDALNMVRLRNVRMSPDGKWVFFSKSELDWEKNKRKTKHFMIPASGGEAFQFIGDAGGSSIQFSPDGKYLSFKRAVDKKSQIFVMRLKGGEAVQLTSHKNSVDSYKWSADASKIFFTAEEPMSKEEQK
;
A
#
# COMPACT_ATOMS: atom_id res chain seq x y z
N MET A 1 27.16 4.31 -75.61
CA MET A 1 27.05 3.44 -74.42
C MET A 1 27.10 4.17 -73.06
N LYS A 2 27.86 5.27 -72.89
CA LYS A 2 27.93 5.98 -71.59
C LYS A 2 26.64 6.70 -71.12
N LYS A 3 25.75 7.14 -72.03
CA LYS A 3 24.49 7.83 -71.67
C LYS A 3 23.41 6.92 -71.04
N ALA A 4 23.37 5.63 -71.40
CA ALA A 4 22.36 4.69 -70.91
C ALA A 4 22.60 4.32 -69.44
N ILE A 5 23.87 4.12 -69.06
CA ILE A 5 24.29 3.77 -67.69
C ILE A 5 23.97 4.91 -66.70
N ILE A 6 24.14 6.17 -67.13
CA ILE A 6 23.83 7.36 -66.30
C ILE A 6 22.32 7.50 -66.05
N LEU A 7 21.48 7.16 -67.03
CA LEU A 7 20.02 7.25 -66.89
C LEU A 7 19.46 6.18 -65.94
N GLU A 8 20.04 4.98 -65.97
CA GLU A 8 19.68 3.88 -65.06
C GLU A 8 20.05 4.18 -63.60
N GLU A 9 21.24 4.75 -63.37
CA GLU A 9 21.72 5.11 -62.05
C GLU A 9 20.90 6.24 -61.40
N VAL A 10 20.43 7.20 -62.20
CA VAL A 10 19.53 8.28 -61.76
C VAL A 10 18.12 7.75 -61.48
N SER A 11 17.63 6.78 -62.26
CA SER A 11 16.34 6.11 -62.05
C SER A 11 16.34 5.28 -60.75
N MET A 12 17.41 4.51 -60.50
CA MET A 12 17.60 3.77 -59.25
C MET A 12 17.68 4.68 -58.02
N LYS A 13 18.41 5.81 -58.10
CA LYS A 13 18.51 6.78 -56.99
C LYS A 13 17.16 7.44 -56.66
N LYS A 14 16.29 7.70 -57.64
CA LYS A 14 14.92 8.18 -57.42
C LYS A 14 14.02 7.13 -56.75
N ASN A 15 14.15 5.86 -57.13
CA ASN A 15 13.38 4.77 -56.51
C ASN A 15 13.82 4.49 -55.07
N ILE A 16 15.13 4.58 -54.78
CA ILE A 16 15.66 4.45 -53.42
C ILE A 16 15.21 5.63 -52.55
N PHE A 17 15.25 6.85 -53.08
CA PHE A 17 14.75 8.03 -52.36
C PHE A 17 13.24 7.96 -52.06
N SER A 18 12.45 7.48 -53.03
CA SER A 18 11.01 7.27 -52.85
C SER A 18 10.70 6.17 -51.82
N LEU A 19 11.52 5.11 -51.75
CA LEU A 19 11.35 4.03 -50.78
C LEU A 19 11.71 4.48 -49.36
N VAL A 20 12.79 5.25 -49.20
CA VAL A 20 13.19 5.83 -47.90
C VAL A 20 12.16 6.85 -47.42
N LEU A 21 11.59 7.66 -48.31
CA LEU A 21 10.52 8.60 -47.97
C LEU A 21 9.22 7.89 -47.59
N PHE A 22 8.91 6.74 -48.20
CA PHE A 22 7.77 5.91 -47.85
C PHE A 22 7.92 5.28 -46.45
N PHE A 23 9.11 4.75 -46.12
CA PHE A 23 9.40 4.25 -44.77
C PHE A 23 9.43 5.37 -43.71
N PHE A 24 9.89 6.57 -44.08
CA PHE A 24 9.86 7.73 -43.19
C PHE A 24 8.42 8.20 -42.91
N CYS A 25 7.55 8.27 -43.92
CA CYS A 25 6.12 8.56 -43.74
C CYS A 25 5.38 7.48 -42.95
N LEU A 26 5.75 6.20 -43.09
CA LEU A 26 5.16 5.11 -42.32
C LEU A 26 5.47 5.25 -40.83
N SER A 27 6.65 5.76 -40.45
CA SER A 27 7.02 5.99 -39.04
C SER A 27 6.22 7.10 -38.36
N ILE A 28 5.74 8.10 -39.11
CA ILE A 28 4.91 9.21 -38.58
C ILE A 28 3.48 8.74 -38.26
N LEU A 29 2.98 7.71 -38.96
CA LEU A 29 1.69 7.08 -38.67
C LEU A 29 1.70 6.17 -37.42
N TYR A 30 2.88 5.84 -36.88
CA TYR A 30 3.03 5.06 -35.65
C TYR A 30 3.17 5.92 -34.38
N SER A 31 3.04 7.24 -34.47
CA SER A 31 2.67 8.02 -33.28
C SER A 31 1.20 7.76 -32.98
N GLN A 32 0.89 6.58 -32.43
CA GLN A 32 -0.31 6.43 -31.63
C GLN A 32 -0.20 7.45 -30.53
N ASP A 33 -1.01 8.49 -30.65
CA ASP A 33 -1.28 9.43 -29.60
C ASP A 33 -1.69 8.61 -28.38
N ALA A 34 -0.78 8.47 -27.42
CA ALA A 34 -1.03 7.79 -26.15
C ALA A 34 -1.92 8.71 -25.31
N ASN A 35 -3.08 9.06 -25.86
CA ASN A 35 -4.09 9.82 -25.16
C ASN A 35 -4.53 8.98 -23.98
N PRO A 36 -4.25 9.40 -22.74
CA PRO A 36 -4.69 8.66 -21.57
C PRO A 36 -6.21 8.53 -21.64
N ARG A 37 -6.71 7.29 -21.53
CA ARG A 37 -8.16 7.06 -21.52
C ARG A 37 -8.79 7.82 -20.34
N PRO A 38 -10.04 8.30 -20.46
CA PRO A 38 -10.74 8.92 -19.34
C PRO A 38 -10.79 7.99 -18.12
N MET A 39 -10.77 8.59 -16.93
CA MET A 39 -10.97 7.86 -15.67
C MET A 39 -12.37 7.23 -15.65
N THR A 40 -12.45 5.95 -15.32
CA THR A 40 -13.70 5.22 -15.13
C THR A 40 -14.02 5.06 -13.64
N VAL A 41 -15.24 4.61 -13.34
CA VAL A 41 -15.61 4.22 -11.98
C VAL A 41 -14.69 3.09 -11.47
N ASP A 42 -14.31 2.16 -12.36
CA ASP A 42 -13.44 1.05 -12.01
C ASP A 42 -12.05 1.52 -11.56
N ASP A 43 -11.51 2.59 -12.16
CA ASP A 43 -10.25 3.18 -11.71
C ASP A 43 -10.35 3.71 -10.28
N ALA A 44 -11.46 4.42 -9.99
CA ALA A 44 -11.71 4.96 -8.67
C ALA A 44 -11.89 3.84 -7.62
N LEU A 45 -12.53 2.74 -7.99
CA LEU A 45 -12.72 1.57 -7.13
C LEU A 45 -11.41 0.80 -6.88
N ASN A 46 -10.61 0.60 -7.93
CA ASN A 46 -9.33 -0.11 -7.90
C ASN A 46 -8.20 0.71 -7.27
N MET A 47 -8.42 1.98 -6.96
CA MET A 47 -7.40 2.84 -6.35
C MET A 47 -6.86 2.25 -5.05
N VAL A 48 -5.55 2.00 -5.01
CA VAL A 48 -4.86 1.55 -3.79
C VAL A 48 -4.92 2.67 -2.76
N ARG A 49 -5.46 2.36 -1.57
CA ARG A 49 -5.56 3.35 -0.48
C ARG A 49 -4.46 3.09 0.53
N LEU A 50 -3.58 4.07 0.71
CA LEU A 50 -2.63 4.11 1.81
C LEU A 50 -3.26 4.86 2.98
N ARG A 51 -3.24 4.28 4.18
CA ARG A 51 -3.82 4.86 5.40
C ARG A 51 -2.94 4.58 6.61
N ASN A 52 -3.22 5.24 7.74
CA ASN A 52 -2.54 5.01 9.02
C ASN A 52 -1.01 5.15 8.91
N VAL A 53 -0.54 6.12 8.13
CA VAL A 53 0.89 6.39 7.98
C VAL A 53 1.43 6.90 9.31
N ARG A 54 2.47 6.24 9.83
CA ARG A 54 3.13 6.61 11.09
C ARG A 54 4.64 6.46 10.96
N MET A 55 5.37 7.46 11.42
CA MET A 55 6.82 7.38 11.58
C MET A 55 7.16 6.73 12.93
N SER A 56 8.21 5.91 12.97
CA SER A 56 8.78 5.41 14.22
C SER A 56 9.41 6.55 15.03
N PRO A 57 9.48 6.46 16.37
CA PRO A 57 10.05 7.53 17.19
C PRO A 57 11.51 7.86 16.87
N ASP A 58 12.28 6.87 16.41
CA ASP A 58 13.67 7.03 15.98
C ASP A 58 13.82 7.54 14.53
N GLY A 59 12.70 7.75 13.81
CA GLY A 59 12.69 8.24 12.44
C GLY A 59 13.17 7.24 11.38
N LYS A 60 13.47 5.98 11.75
CA LYS A 60 14.05 5.00 10.82
C LYS A 60 13.03 4.27 9.98
N TRP A 61 11.78 4.23 10.41
CA TRP A 61 10.75 3.41 9.79
C TRP A 61 9.43 4.15 9.61
N VAL A 62 8.77 3.87 8.49
CA VAL A 62 7.39 4.30 8.27
C VAL A 62 6.50 3.06 8.24
N PHE A 63 5.52 3.04 9.13
CA PHE A 63 4.41 2.10 9.09
C PHE A 63 3.28 2.67 8.22
N PHE A 64 2.62 1.83 7.43
CA PHE A 64 1.38 2.20 6.74
C PHE A 64 0.50 0.99 6.49
N SER A 65 -0.79 1.25 6.25
CA SER A 65 -1.74 0.24 5.77
C SER A 65 -2.05 0.46 4.30
N LYS A 66 -2.05 -0.63 3.52
CA LYS A 66 -2.35 -0.67 2.08
C LYS A 66 -3.67 -1.43 1.90
N SER A 67 -4.66 -0.77 1.29
CA SER A 67 -6.00 -1.31 1.08
C SER A 67 -6.34 -1.37 -0.40
N GLU A 68 -6.67 -2.57 -0.87
CA GLU A 68 -6.99 -2.89 -2.27
C GLU A 68 -8.36 -3.56 -2.35
N LEU A 69 -9.06 -3.40 -3.47
CA LEU A 69 -10.35 -4.05 -3.70
C LEU A 69 -10.12 -5.51 -4.15
N ASP A 70 -10.76 -6.42 -3.44
CA ASP A 70 -10.93 -7.82 -3.85
C ASP A 70 -12.33 -7.93 -4.46
N TRP A 71 -12.38 -7.99 -5.79
CA TRP A 71 -13.62 -8.01 -6.58
C TRP A 71 -14.47 -9.24 -6.30
N GLU A 72 -13.84 -10.42 -6.24
CA GLU A 72 -14.50 -11.70 -5.97
C GLU A 72 -15.25 -11.68 -4.64
N LYS A 73 -14.66 -11.04 -3.63
CA LYS A 73 -15.25 -10.97 -2.28
C LYS A 73 -16.09 -9.72 -2.06
N ASN A 74 -16.16 -8.81 -3.04
CA ASN A 74 -16.74 -7.48 -2.92
C ASN A 74 -16.30 -6.77 -1.61
N LYS A 75 -15.01 -6.86 -1.29
CA LYS A 75 -14.44 -6.36 -0.02
C LYS A 75 -13.08 -5.74 -0.26
N ARG A 76 -12.72 -4.76 0.57
CA ARG A 76 -11.36 -4.24 0.60
C ARG A 76 -10.47 -5.08 1.51
N LYS A 77 -9.37 -5.61 0.97
CA LYS A 77 -8.33 -6.28 1.74
C LYS A 77 -7.30 -5.26 2.18
N THR A 78 -7.10 -5.15 3.50
CA THR A 78 -6.09 -4.24 4.08
C THR A 78 -4.93 -5.05 4.62
N LYS A 79 -3.72 -4.68 4.23
CA LYS A 79 -2.45 -5.23 4.71
C LYS A 79 -1.59 -4.12 5.32
N HIS A 80 -0.64 -4.51 6.15
CA HIS A 80 0.06 -3.61 7.07
C HIS A 80 1.56 -3.76 6.87
N PHE A 81 2.20 -2.69 6.45
CA PHE A 81 3.58 -2.70 5.97
C PHE A 81 4.47 -1.77 6.78
N MET A 82 5.77 -2.10 6.78
CA MET A 82 6.85 -1.18 7.16
C MET A 82 7.79 -0.97 5.98
N ILE A 83 8.36 0.23 5.91
CA ILE A 83 9.38 0.62 4.94
C ILE A 83 10.44 1.46 5.65
N PRO A 84 11.73 1.37 5.28
CA PRO A 84 12.75 2.30 5.77
C PRO A 84 12.37 3.74 5.41
N ALA A 85 12.58 4.68 6.32
CA ALA A 85 12.31 6.10 6.07
C ALA A 85 13.21 6.70 4.98
N SER A 86 14.38 6.09 4.75
CA SER A 86 15.28 6.39 3.62
C SER A 86 14.74 5.93 2.26
N GLY A 87 13.62 5.21 2.23
CA GLY A 87 13.14 4.50 1.04
C GLY A 87 13.76 3.11 0.90
N GLY A 88 13.22 2.33 -0.05
CA GLY A 88 13.58 0.94 -0.30
C GLY A 88 12.34 0.06 -0.42
N GLU A 89 12.50 -1.24 -0.13
CA GLU A 89 11.40 -2.20 -0.20
C GLU A 89 10.56 -2.19 1.07
N ALA A 90 9.23 -2.21 0.89
CA ALA A 90 8.29 -2.38 1.99
C ALA A 90 8.03 -3.88 2.21
N PHE A 91 7.92 -4.28 3.48
CA PHE A 91 7.60 -5.66 3.86
C PHE A 91 6.36 -5.69 4.75
N GLN A 92 5.59 -6.79 4.66
CA GLN A 92 4.41 -6.97 5.50
C GLN A 92 4.85 -7.19 6.94
N PHE A 93 4.49 -6.25 7.83
CA PHE A 93 4.93 -6.25 9.22
C PHE A 93 3.91 -6.96 10.12
N ILE A 94 2.62 -6.65 9.96
CA ILE A 94 1.55 -7.37 10.66
C ILE A 94 0.94 -8.38 9.69
N GLY A 95 0.84 -9.64 10.14
CA GLY A 95 0.25 -10.74 9.38
C GLY A 95 -1.24 -10.53 9.06
N ASP A 96 -1.83 -11.49 8.35
CA ASP A 96 -3.17 -11.36 7.77
C ASP A 96 -4.31 -11.19 8.80
N ALA A 97 -4.10 -11.55 10.07
CA ALA A 97 -5.02 -11.23 11.16
C ALA A 97 -5.19 -9.71 11.38
N GLY A 98 -4.23 -8.91 10.89
CA GLY A 98 -4.31 -7.46 10.87
C GLY A 98 -4.42 -6.81 12.25
N GLY A 99 -4.91 -5.58 12.26
CA GLY A 99 -5.12 -4.79 13.46
C GLY A 99 -5.58 -3.37 13.13
N SER A 100 -6.04 -2.64 14.15
CA SER A 100 -6.49 -1.25 14.04
C SER A 100 -5.85 -0.39 15.13
N SER A 101 -6.01 0.94 15.04
CA SER A 101 -5.52 1.87 16.07
C SER A 101 -4.02 1.69 16.38
N ILE A 102 -3.22 1.52 15.34
CA ILE A 102 -1.77 1.26 15.42
C ILE A 102 -1.07 2.42 16.14
N GLN A 103 -0.13 2.14 17.05
CA GLN A 103 0.75 3.13 17.69
C GLN A 103 2.15 2.54 17.91
N PHE A 104 3.19 3.33 17.67
CA PHE A 104 4.53 2.96 18.13
C PHE A 104 4.63 3.22 19.65
N SER A 105 5.35 2.37 20.36
CA SER A 105 5.75 2.69 21.74
C SER A 105 6.72 3.89 21.71
N PRO A 106 6.68 4.79 22.71
CA PRO A 106 7.58 5.96 22.72
C PRO A 106 9.07 5.61 22.72
N ASP A 107 9.44 4.45 23.28
CA ASP A 107 10.81 3.94 23.27
C ASP A 107 11.23 3.27 21.95
N GLY A 108 10.34 3.20 20.96
CA GLY A 108 10.61 2.65 19.64
C GLY A 108 10.83 1.13 19.60
N LYS A 109 10.50 0.39 20.66
CA LYS A 109 10.73 -1.08 20.69
C LYS A 109 9.53 -1.89 20.22
N TYR A 110 8.33 -1.33 20.27
CA TYR A 110 7.09 -2.05 20.02
C TYR A 110 6.15 -1.29 19.08
N LEU A 111 5.30 -2.06 18.41
CA LEU A 111 4.09 -1.58 17.75
C LEU A 111 2.89 -2.19 18.47
N SER A 112 2.00 -1.34 18.98
CA SER A 112 0.74 -1.76 19.57
C SER A 112 -0.41 -1.57 18.60
N PHE A 113 -1.45 -2.37 18.73
CA PHE A 113 -2.68 -2.25 17.96
C PHE A 113 -3.83 -2.98 18.64
N LYS A 114 -5.06 -2.69 18.19
CA LYS A 114 -6.23 -3.45 18.62
C LYS A 114 -6.57 -4.55 17.64
N ARG A 115 -6.94 -5.72 18.14
CA ARG A 115 -7.44 -6.88 17.37
C ARG A 115 -8.63 -7.51 18.09
N ALA A 116 -9.58 -8.03 17.33
CA ALA A 116 -10.72 -8.73 17.90
C ALA A 116 -10.32 -10.14 18.37
N VAL A 117 -10.68 -10.47 19.61
CA VAL A 117 -10.62 -11.80 20.21
C VAL A 117 -12.01 -12.08 20.78
N ASP A 118 -12.64 -13.16 20.36
CA ASP A 118 -14.03 -13.49 20.75
C ASP A 118 -15.01 -12.33 20.54
N LYS A 119 -14.90 -11.66 19.38
CA LYS A 119 -15.67 -10.47 18.99
C LYS A 119 -15.43 -9.22 19.85
N LYS A 120 -14.41 -9.23 20.72
CA LYS A 120 -14.04 -8.10 21.59
C LYS A 120 -12.70 -7.52 21.18
N SER A 121 -12.63 -6.21 21.02
CA SER A 121 -11.39 -5.52 20.69
C SER A 121 -10.43 -5.54 21.88
N GLN A 122 -9.25 -6.13 21.73
CA GLN A 122 -8.20 -6.19 22.75
C GLN A 122 -6.89 -5.58 22.23
N ILE A 123 -6.01 -5.16 23.13
CA ILE A 123 -4.70 -4.59 22.78
C ILE A 123 -3.69 -5.71 22.60
N PHE A 124 -2.93 -5.62 21.52
CA PHE A 124 -1.81 -6.47 21.19
C PHE A 124 -0.55 -5.62 21.05
N VAL A 125 0.60 -6.23 21.28
CA VAL A 125 1.93 -5.65 21.08
C VAL A 125 2.80 -6.58 20.26
N MET A 126 3.63 -6.02 19.39
CA MET A 126 4.60 -6.75 18.59
C MET A 126 5.94 -6.02 18.62
N ARG A 127 7.05 -6.75 18.73
CA ARG A 127 8.39 -6.14 18.74
C ARG A 127 8.75 -5.62 17.35
N LEU A 128 9.39 -4.45 17.28
CA LEU A 128 9.87 -3.90 15.99
C LEU A 128 10.97 -4.75 15.34
N LYS A 129 11.69 -5.55 16.14
CA LYS A 129 12.65 -6.54 15.63
C LYS A 129 11.99 -7.79 15.02
N GLY A 130 10.66 -7.83 14.98
CA GLY A 130 9.88 -8.97 14.51
C GLY A 130 9.43 -9.91 15.63
N GLY A 131 8.76 -10.98 15.24
CA GLY A 131 8.11 -11.94 16.15
C GLY A 131 6.58 -11.85 16.10
N GLU A 132 5.92 -12.73 16.84
CA GLU A 132 4.47 -12.78 16.89
C GLU A 132 3.88 -11.67 17.76
N ALA A 133 2.63 -11.32 17.47
CA ALA A 133 1.88 -10.36 18.27
C ALA A 133 1.39 -11.02 19.56
N VAL A 134 1.69 -10.41 20.69
CA VAL A 134 1.26 -10.86 22.02
C VAL A 134 0.05 -10.06 22.47
N GLN A 135 -0.99 -10.75 22.96
CA GLN A 135 -2.15 -10.11 23.55
C GLN A 135 -1.79 -9.54 24.92
N LEU A 136 -2.01 -8.24 25.11
CA LEU A 136 -1.69 -7.54 26.35
C LEU A 136 -2.90 -7.42 27.29
N THR A 137 -4.12 -7.37 26.74
CA THR A 137 -5.36 -7.23 27.53
C THR A 137 -6.31 -8.39 27.31
N SER A 138 -7.03 -8.78 28.35
CA SER A 138 -8.14 -9.74 28.30
C SER A 138 -9.35 -9.19 29.04
N HIS A 139 -9.81 -8.01 28.62
CA HIS A 139 -10.93 -7.32 29.27
C HIS A 139 -12.28 -7.97 28.89
N LYS A 140 -13.25 -7.95 29.81
CA LYS A 140 -14.59 -8.55 29.57
C LYS A 140 -15.33 -7.90 28.41
N ASN A 141 -15.15 -6.60 28.22
CA ASN A 141 -15.71 -5.81 27.11
C ASN A 141 -14.60 -5.37 26.14
N SER A 142 -15.01 -4.82 24.99
CA SER A 142 -14.09 -4.24 24.02
C SER A 142 -13.33 -3.04 24.59
N VAL A 143 -12.04 -2.95 24.25
CA VAL A 143 -11.24 -1.76 24.42
C VAL A 143 -11.55 -0.77 23.30
N ASP A 144 -11.98 0.44 23.67
CA ASP A 144 -12.41 1.50 22.75
C ASP A 144 -11.24 2.35 22.28
N SER A 145 -10.44 2.85 23.22
CA SER A 145 -9.28 3.69 22.92
C SER A 145 -8.13 3.34 23.85
N TYR A 146 -6.90 3.64 23.44
CA TYR A 146 -5.72 3.44 24.29
C TYR A 146 -4.59 4.40 23.93
N LYS A 147 -3.68 4.63 24.88
CA LYS A 147 -2.48 5.47 24.74
C LYS A 147 -1.32 4.93 25.57
N TRP A 148 -0.12 5.04 25.02
CA TRP A 148 1.12 4.79 25.76
C TRP A 148 1.40 5.92 26.76
N SER A 149 1.96 5.57 27.91
CA SER A 149 2.65 6.54 28.77
C SER A 149 3.94 7.02 28.10
N ALA A 150 4.36 8.25 28.36
CA ALA A 150 5.53 8.85 27.70
C ALA A 150 6.85 8.09 27.97
N ASP A 151 6.95 7.44 29.14
CA ASP A 151 8.08 6.59 29.54
C ASP A 151 8.01 5.16 28.96
N ALA A 152 7.00 4.88 28.11
CA ALA A 152 6.73 3.58 27.51
C ALA A 152 6.46 2.42 28.50
N SER A 153 6.26 2.70 29.79
CA SER A 153 6.08 1.66 30.82
C SER A 153 4.63 1.16 30.93
N LYS A 154 3.64 1.93 30.48
CA LYS A 154 2.22 1.66 30.67
C LYS A 154 1.42 1.95 29.40
N ILE A 155 0.27 1.29 29.31
CA ILE A 155 -0.80 1.64 28.37
C ILE A 155 -2.06 1.94 29.16
N PHE A 156 -2.62 3.12 28.96
CA PHE A 156 -3.94 3.51 29.46
C PHE A 156 -4.98 3.18 28.40
N PHE A 157 -6.14 2.68 28.80
CA PHE A 157 -7.22 2.36 27.86
C PHE A 157 -8.60 2.63 28.46
N THR A 158 -9.58 2.82 27.58
CA THR A 158 -10.99 2.93 27.94
C THR A 158 -11.74 1.70 27.46
N ALA A 159 -12.69 1.22 28.26
CA ALA A 159 -13.62 0.16 27.92
C ALA A 159 -14.91 0.40 28.70
N GLU A 160 -16.03 -0.03 28.13
CA GLU A 160 -17.30 -0.04 28.84
C GLU A 160 -17.22 -0.92 30.08
N GLU A 161 -17.82 -0.46 31.18
CA GLU A 161 -17.88 -1.23 32.42
C GLU A 161 -18.68 -2.52 32.19
N PRO A 162 -18.17 -3.69 32.62
CA PRO A 162 -18.93 -4.92 32.49
C PRO A 162 -20.18 -4.84 33.37
N MET A 163 -21.38 -5.05 32.81
CA MET A 163 -22.59 -5.12 33.61
C MET A 163 -22.40 -6.12 34.77
N SER A 164 -22.84 -5.71 35.96
CA SER A 164 -22.75 -6.57 37.15
C SER A 164 -23.61 -7.81 36.96
N LYS A 165 -23.34 -8.88 37.72
CA LYS A 165 -24.16 -10.10 37.68
C LYS A 165 -25.60 -9.86 38.15
N GLU A 166 -25.85 -8.77 38.86
CA GLU A 166 -27.16 -8.39 39.40
C GLU A 166 -28.04 -7.70 38.35
N GLU A 167 -27.43 -6.96 37.42
CA GLU A 167 -28.11 -6.26 36.31
C GLU A 167 -28.33 -7.13 35.07
N GLN A 168 -27.72 -8.33 35.04
CA GLN A 168 -27.89 -9.31 33.95
C GLN A 168 -29.12 -10.22 34.11
N LYS A 169 -29.94 -9.99 35.14
CA LYS A 169 -31.22 -10.69 35.39
C LYS A 169 -32.39 -9.91 34.82
#